data_AF-A0A533ZFX7-F1
#
_entry.id   AF-A0A533ZFX7-F1
#
_cell.length_a   1.000
_cell.length_b   1.000
_cell.length_c   1.000
_cell.angle_alpha   90.00
_cell.angle_beta   90.00
_cell.angle_gamma   90.00
#
_symmetry.space_group_name_H-M   'P 1'
#
loop_
_entity.id
_entity.type
_entity.pdbx_description
1 polymer ?
#
loop_
_entity_poly.entity_id
_entity_poly.type
_entity_poly.pdbx_seq_one_letter_code
_entity_poly.pdbx_strand_id
1 'polypeptide(L)'
;MVNNPKLKGTLFIILSLTVILLVWSSVVKLHSPQRPKYIFLNETDNHNHDLAFKSSLKLAEKRSGIENALILLKRLPPDSTIEKTAESLFQRWQIGRSRSGRGILYLYSEEENLFKIEVSYLLEGLFPDAICHRLEEAARTYMLSEISQDFISELLITMNLHGFDSTIPSDFTFSRPNWLNGEYLSGGAGVRSKGYRRTFNDYLAAVRRLPAAAGGSFEPSRAPLETVQRYLKSLELGLGDPQLPLLTQGSQVFRIIVPRNGEQQRRVFNYYQKAMPFTIYARDSLGAAIFKPGVPNLPIVLRRSSDGLWYIDEPKSWTYFHRFEDGIDFYPNYDDMPLRWALDQAVHPNRNFPIYQRRASTPEVIPYPFSLSDTIHQLEVKIQKDPDNDQLQAQLGEVYLFEINWISRSIEMFEKAAQLAPQNLSYRWRLFDLYINNSEVEKALGELKFISEKLPNDAHVQEWFKLLNSYYDFKPGEFGE
;
A
#
# COMPACT_ATOMS: atom_id res chain seq x y z
N MET A 1 -40.30 75.45 26.17
CA MET A 1 -39.07 74.80 25.65
C MET A 1 -39.46 73.91 24.48
N VAL A 2 -38.84 74.13 23.33
CA VAL A 2 -39.30 73.70 22.01
C VAL A 2 -39.25 72.18 21.86
N ASN A 3 -40.41 71.58 21.62
CA ASN A 3 -40.58 70.17 21.28
C ASN A 3 -40.22 70.02 19.79
N ASN A 4 -38.98 69.66 19.48
CA ASN A 4 -38.50 69.55 18.10
C ASN A 4 -38.55 68.08 17.64
N PRO A 5 -39.57 67.65 16.86
CA PRO A 5 -39.75 66.25 16.48
C PRO A 5 -38.63 65.73 15.54
N LYS A 6 -37.82 66.62 14.96
CA LYS A 6 -36.68 66.23 14.11
C LYS A 6 -35.52 65.60 14.90
N LEU A 7 -35.30 65.95 16.17
CA LEU A 7 -34.20 65.36 16.96
C LEU A 7 -34.50 63.94 17.48
N LYS A 8 -35.76 63.60 17.74
CA LYS A 8 -36.14 62.25 18.20
C LYS A 8 -36.03 61.21 17.08
N GLY A 9 -36.28 61.60 15.83
CA GLY A 9 -36.09 60.73 14.66
C GLY A 9 -34.61 60.39 14.40
N THR A 10 -33.71 61.37 14.51
CA THR A 10 -32.27 61.13 14.25
C THR A 10 -31.60 60.32 15.35
N LEU A 11 -31.98 60.51 16.62
CA LEU A 11 -31.43 59.74 17.74
C LEU A 11 -31.87 58.27 17.71
N PHE A 12 -33.11 57.99 17.28
CA PHE A 12 -33.62 56.61 17.15
C PHE A 12 -32.99 55.86 15.96
N ILE A 13 -32.67 56.56 14.87
CA ILE A 13 -31.98 56.00 13.70
C ILE A 13 -30.51 55.70 14.00
N ILE A 14 -29.82 56.56 14.77
CA ILE A 14 -28.43 56.32 15.17
C ILE A 14 -28.33 55.18 16.20
N LEU A 15 -29.28 55.07 17.14
CA LEU A 15 -29.33 53.96 18.11
C LEU A 15 -29.70 52.62 17.44
N SER A 16 -30.59 52.62 16.44
CA SER A 16 -30.94 51.40 15.71
C SER A 16 -29.83 50.96 14.75
N LEU A 17 -29.12 51.88 14.10
CA LEU A 17 -27.94 51.56 13.28
C LEU A 17 -26.76 51.02 14.11
N THR A 18 -26.54 51.53 15.32
CA THR A 18 -25.47 51.03 16.21
C THR A 18 -25.82 49.67 16.83
N VAL A 19 -27.09 49.42 17.16
CA VAL A 19 -27.54 48.08 17.61
C VAL A 19 -27.53 47.08 16.46
N ILE A 20 -27.89 47.48 15.23
CA ILE A 20 -27.78 46.61 14.05
C ILE A 20 -26.30 46.32 13.72
N LEU A 21 -25.39 47.28 13.86
CA LEU A 21 -23.94 47.07 13.68
C LEU A 21 -23.31 46.20 14.78
N LEU A 22 -23.77 46.29 16.03
CA LEU A 22 -23.32 45.45 17.14
C LEU A 22 -23.90 44.02 17.09
N VAL A 23 -25.12 43.86 16.56
CA VAL A 23 -25.69 42.53 16.31
C VAL A 23 -25.06 41.90 15.06
N TRP A 24 -24.69 42.67 14.04
CA TRP A 24 -23.94 42.16 12.88
C TRP A 24 -22.50 41.75 13.23
N SER A 25 -21.80 42.48 14.10
CA SER A 25 -20.45 42.10 14.55
C SER A 25 -20.45 40.88 15.47
N SER A 26 -21.60 40.55 16.08
CA SER A 26 -21.76 39.40 16.99
C SER A 26 -22.31 38.15 16.28
N VAL A 27 -23.04 38.30 15.16
CA VAL A 27 -23.65 37.18 14.41
C VAL A 27 -22.79 36.72 13.22
N VAL A 28 -21.77 37.50 12.82
CA VAL A 28 -20.72 37.04 11.88
C VAL A 28 -19.39 36.88 12.60
N LYS A 29 -19.40 36.21 13.76
CA LYS A 29 -18.41 35.14 13.98
C LYS A 29 -18.98 33.88 13.32
N LEU A 30 -19.15 33.93 11.99
CA LEU A 30 -19.01 32.70 11.22
C LEU A 30 -17.65 32.17 11.66
N HIS A 31 -17.64 31.04 12.36
CA HIS A 31 -16.40 30.31 12.57
C HIS A 31 -15.81 30.17 11.18
N SER A 32 -14.77 30.95 10.86
CA SER A 32 -13.92 30.61 9.73
C SER A 32 -13.54 29.17 10.02
N PRO A 33 -13.94 28.18 9.20
CA PRO A 33 -13.65 26.79 9.50
C PRO A 33 -12.16 26.75 9.81
N GLN A 34 -11.82 26.39 11.05
CA GLN A 34 -10.45 26.42 11.48
C GLN A 34 -9.70 25.49 10.54
N ARG A 35 -8.71 26.05 9.84
CA ARG A 35 -7.85 25.28 8.95
C ARG A 35 -7.33 24.08 9.76
N PRO A 36 -7.57 22.84 9.31
CA PRO A 36 -7.15 21.66 10.04
C PRO A 36 -5.64 21.63 10.12
N LYS A 37 -5.13 20.91 11.12
CA LYS A 37 -3.69 20.76 11.30
C LYS A 37 -3.06 19.99 10.13
N TYR A 38 -3.74 18.94 9.66
CA TYR A 38 -3.38 18.12 8.52
C TYR A 38 -4.48 18.19 7.47
N ILE A 39 -4.10 18.37 6.20
CA ILE A 39 -5.06 18.55 5.10
C ILE A 39 -5.23 17.19 4.41
N PHE A 40 -6.32 16.50 4.74
CA PHE A 40 -6.73 15.26 4.09
C PHE A 40 -8.20 15.38 3.72
N LEU A 41 -8.54 15.08 2.46
CA LEU A 41 -9.91 15.02 1.97
C LEU A 41 -10.03 13.82 1.03
N ASN A 42 -11.04 12.99 1.25
CA ASN A 42 -11.38 11.89 0.34
C ASN A 42 -12.87 11.98 0.01
N GLU A 43 -13.19 12.31 -1.24
CA GLU A 43 -14.55 12.35 -1.78
C GLU A 43 -14.86 11.11 -2.65
N THR A 44 -13.92 10.16 -2.75
CA THR A 44 -14.14 8.91 -3.51
C THR A 44 -15.06 7.96 -2.74
N ASP A 45 -15.50 6.88 -3.37
CA ASP A 45 -16.37 5.90 -2.69
C ASP A 45 -15.60 4.93 -1.77
N ASN A 46 -14.26 4.93 -1.82
CA ASN A 46 -13.43 4.01 -1.05
C ASN A 46 -12.67 4.75 0.05
N HIS A 47 -13.04 4.44 1.30
CA HIS A 47 -12.43 5.01 2.50
C HIS A 47 -11.57 4.00 3.30
N ASN A 48 -11.36 2.78 2.79
CA ASN A 48 -10.70 1.70 3.53
C ASN A 48 -9.27 2.08 3.97
N HIS A 49 -8.62 3.02 3.29
CA HIS A 49 -7.23 3.42 3.51
C HIS A 49 -7.08 4.80 4.19
N ASP A 50 -8.17 5.47 4.56
CA ASP A 50 -8.13 6.85 5.10
C ASP A 50 -7.24 6.96 6.35
N LEU A 51 -7.34 6.01 7.29
CA LEU A 51 -6.50 6.01 8.49
C LEU A 51 -5.02 5.82 8.15
N ALA A 52 -4.70 4.99 7.16
CA ALA A 52 -3.33 4.79 6.70
C ALA A 52 -2.78 6.08 6.08
N PHE A 53 -3.53 6.72 5.18
CA PHE A 53 -3.14 7.98 4.55
C PHE A 53 -2.96 9.12 5.56
N LYS A 54 -3.87 9.24 6.53
CA LYS A 54 -3.76 10.21 7.62
C LYS A 54 -2.47 9.99 8.42
N SER A 55 -2.14 8.74 8.74
CA SER A 55 -0.90 8.39 9.45
C SER A 55 0.35 8.71 8.62
N SER A 56 0.38 8.30 7.35
CA SER A 56 1.48 8.57 6.41
C SER A 56 1.72 10.08 6.25
N LEU A 57 0.66 10.87 6.11
CA LEU A 57 0.74 12.33 6.00
C LEU A 57 1.31 12.96 7.29
N LYS A 58 0.81 12.55 8.46
CA LYS A 58 1.31 13.00 9.77
C LYS A 58 2.79 12.66 9.97
N LEU A 59 3.21 11.46 9.57
CA LEU A 59 4.61 11.02 9.64
C LEU A 59 5.51 11.80 8.68
N ALA A 60 5.06 11.99 7.45
CA ALA A 60 5.76 12.73 6.41
C ALA A 60 6.06 14.15 6.86
N GLU A 61 5.06 14.89 7.35
CA GLU A 61 5.27 16.27 7.84
C GLU A 61 6.21 16.34 9.05
N LYS A 62 6.09 15.38 9.97
CA LYS A 62 6.93 15.33 11.17
C LYS A 62 8.40 15.13 10.82
N ARG A 63 8.70 14.36 9.77
CA ARG A 63 10.07 14.05 9.34
C ARG A 63 10.67 15.11 8.42
N SER A 64 9.88 15.73 7.55
CA SER A 64 10.40 16.63 6.50
C SER A 64 10.36 18.10 6.86
N GLY A 65 9.49 18.51 7.79
CA GLY A 65 9.17 19.93 7.98
C GLY A 65 8.46 20.57 6.79
N ILE A 66 7.86 19.77 5.89
CA ILE A 66 7.01 20.20 4.77
C ILE A 66 5.56 19.98 5.18
N GLU A 67 4.68 20.92 4.85
CA GLU A 67 3.24 20.74 5.02
C GLU A 67 2.69 19.96 3.82
N ASN A 68 2.03 18.84 4.08
CA ASN A 68 1.54 17.96 3.03
C ASN A 68 0.01 17.98 3.03
N ALA A 69 -0.59 18.01 1.84
CA ALA A 69 -2.02 17.86 1.64
C ALA A 69 -2.29 16.68 0.70
N LEU A 70 -3.21 15.80 1.08
CA LEU A 70 -3.69 14.73 0.20
C LEU A 70 -5.18 14.91 -0.05
N ILE A 71 -5.54 15.12 -1.31
CA ILE A 71 -6.93 15.34 -1.72
C ILE A 71 -7.26 14.33 -2.82
N LEU A 72 -8.24 13.47 -2.53
CA LEU A 72 -8.79 12.48 -3.44
C LEU A 72 -10.19 12.93 -3.82
N LEU A 73 -10.39 13.36 -5.05
CA LEU A 73 -11.68 13.80 -5.56
C LEU A 73 -12.37 12.66 -6.31
N LYS A 74 -13.70 12.62 -6.20
CA LYS A 74 -14.50 11.74 -7.05
C LYS A 74 -14.32 12.08 -8.54
N ARG A 75 -14.40 13.37 -8.84
CA ARG A 75 -14.27 13.96 -10.17
C ARG A 75 -13.82 15.42 -10.06
N LEU A 76 -13.35 15.98 -11.16
CA LEU A 76 -12.99 17.40 -11.19
C LEU A 76 -14.23 18.30 -11.12
N PRO A 77 -14.11 19.53 -10.58
CA PRO A 77 -15.14 20.54 -10.71
C PRO A 77 -15.46 20.81 -12.19
N PRO A 78 -16.73 21.12 -12.54
CA PRO A 78 -17.12 21.46 -13.91
C PRO A 78 -16.23 22.55 -14.50
N ASP A 79 -15.85 22.39 -15.76
CA ASP A 79 -15.03 23.33 -16.54
C ASP A 79 -13.64 23.67 -15.94
N SER A 80 -13.16 22.86 -14.98
CA SER A 80 -11.84 22.99 -14.37
C SER A 80 -10.88 21.92 -14.89
N THR A 81 -9.60 22.26 -15.00
CA THR A 81 -8.54 21.28 -15.23
C THR A 81 -7.96 20.81 -13.90
N ILE A 82 -7.18 19.73 -13.90
CA ILE A 82 -6.50 19.24 -12.67
C ILE A 82 -5.54 20.32 -12.12
N GLU A 83 -4.87 21.09 -13.00
CA GLU A 83 -3.95 22.17 -12.64
C GLU A 83 -4.68 23.34 -11.99
N LYS A 84 -5.76 23.85 -12.61
CA LYS A 84 -6.58 24.94 -12.04
C LYS A 84 -7.19 24.55 -10.69
N THR A 85 -7.59 23.28 -10.58
CA THR A 85 -8.14 22.73 -9.34
C THR A 85 -7.07 22.65 -8.26
N ALA A 86 -5.86 22.16 -8.58
CA ALA A 86 -4.73 22.12 -7.67
C ALA A 86 -4.33 23.51 -7.18
N GLU A 87 -4.18 24.49 -8.09
CA GLU A 87 -3.85 25.88 -7.74
C GLU A 87 -4.89 26.49 -6.79
N SER A 88 -6.18 26.33 -7.12
CA SER A 88 -7.29 26.81 -6.31
C SER A 88 -7.29 26.19 -4.90
N LEU A 89 -7.10 24.87 -4.80
CA LEU A 89 -7.00 24.17 -3.53
C LEU A 89 -5.77 24.60 -2.73
N PHE A 90 -4.62 24.76 -3.40
CA PHE A 90 -3.37 25.19 -2.77
C PHE A 90 -3.52 26.58 -2.13
N GLN A 91 -4.13 27.52 -2.86
CA GLN A 91 -4.42 28.87 -2.38
C GLN A 91 -5.48 28.87 -1.28
N ARG A 92 -6.61 28.18 -1.48
CA ARG A 92 -7.73 28.11 -0.53
C ARG A 92 -7.30 27.56 0.82
N TRP A 93 -6.55 26.47 0.81
CA TRP A 93 -6.04 25.83 2.03
C TRP A 93 -4.71 26.43 2.51
N GLN A 94 -4.15 27.41 1.79
CA GLN A 94 -2.89 28.07 2.13
C GLN A 94 -1.79 27.04 2.46
N ILE A 95 -1.59 26.06 1.58
CA ILE A 95 -0.68 24.94 1.81
C ILE A 95 0.76 25.47 1.92
N GLY A 96 1.48 25.06 2.97
CA GLY A 96 2.79 25.58 3.34
C GLY A 96 2.77 26.62 4.47
N ARG A 97 1.61 27.20 4.81
CA ARG A 97 1.48 28.23 5.84
C ARG A 97 2.00 27.79 7.21
N SER A 98 1.83 26.53 7.60
CA SER A 98 2.29 26.04 8.91
C SER A 98 3.77 25.62 8.96
N ARG A 99 4.46 25.71 7.81
CA ARG A 99 5.83 25.23 7.59
C ARG A 99 6.65 26.23 6.77
N SER A 100 6.59 27.52 7.14
CA SER A 100 7.41 28.58 6.54
C SER A 100 7.31 28.67 5.01
N GLY A 101 6.13 28.39 4.45
CA GLY A 101 5.86 28.42 3.02
C GLY A 101 6.22 27.14 2.27
N ARG A 102 6.72 26.09 2.94
CA ARG A 102 7.03 24.79 2.33
C ARG A 102 5.78 23.90 2.31
N GLY A 103 5.15 23.78 1.14
CA GLY A 103 3.91 23.02 0.98
C GLY A 103 3.92 22.11 -0.24
N ILE A 104 3.34 20.92 -0.12
CA ILE A 104 3.08 20.00 -1.24
C ILE A 104 1.62 19.56 -1.18
N LEU A 105 0.93 19.62 -2.31
CA LEU A 105 -0.39 19.05 -2.52
C LEU A 105 -0.29 17.85 -3.48
N TYR A 106 -0.85 16.73 -3.04
CA TYR A 106 -1.12 15.56 -3.86
C TYR A 106 -2.62 15.53 -4.15
N LEU A 107 -2.99 15.73 -5.41
CA LEU A 107 -4.37 15.75 -5.88
C LEU A 107 -4.62 14.59 -6.84
N TYR A 108 -5.58 13.74 -6.53
CA TYR A 108 -6.08 12.71 -7.44
C TYR A 108 -7.54 12.96 -7.79
N SER A 109 -7.91 12.71 -9.05
CA SER A 109 -9.30 12.67 -9.49
C SER A 109 -9.63 11.30 -10.08
N GLU A 110 -10.56 10.58 -9.45
CA GLU A 110 -10.87 9.18 -9.77
C GLU A 110 -11.46 9.01 -11.17
N GLU A 111 -12.50 9.78 -11.52
CA GLU A 111 -13.19 9.62 -12.82
C GLU A 111 -12.33 10.00 -14.03
N GLU A 112 -11.48 11.01 -13.89
CA GLU A 112 -10.54 11.43 -14.93
C GLU A 112 -9.26 10.60 -14.93
N ASN A 113 -8.97 9.88 -13.84
CA ASN A 113 -7.70 9.22 -13.57
C ASN A 113 -6.50 10.14 -13.83
N LEU A 114 -6.56 11.32 -13.22
CA LEU A 114 -5.51 12.34 -13.26
C LEU A 114 -4.94 12.52 -11.86
N PHE A 115 -3.62 12.68 -11.79
CA PHE A 115 -2.88 12.94 -10.56
C PHE A 115 -2.05 14.20 -10.77
N LYS A 116 -2.03 15.09 -9.78
CA LYS A 116 -1.26 16.33 -9.79
C LYS A 116 -0.48 16.48 -8.50
N ILE A 117 0.79 16.86 -8.62
CA ILE A 117 1.64 17.27 -7.52
C ILE A 117 1.87 18.77 -7.68
N GLU A 118 1.36 19.55 -6.74
CA GLU A 118 1.58 20.99 -6.70
C GLU A 118 2.53 21.31 -5.54
N VAL A 119 3.63 21.99 -5.83
CA VAL A 119 4.67 22.32 -4.83
C VAL A 119 4.78 23.83 -4.68
N SER A 120 5.03 24.28 -3.45
CA SER A 120 5.33 25.70 -3.20
C SER A 120 6.63 26.13 -3.90
N TYR A 121 6.74 27.42 -4.22
CA TYR A 121 7.96 28.03 -4.77
C TYR A 121 9.26 27.64 -4.05
N LEU A 122 9.24 27.58 -2.71
CA LEU A 122 10.42 27.22 -1.90
C LEU A 122 10.90 25.76 -2.09
N LEU A 123 10.06 24.92 -2.68
CA LEU A 123 10.31 23.51 -2.91
C LEU A 123 10.59 23.19 -4.38
N GLU A 124 10.43 24.14 -5.31
CA GLU A 124 10.69 23.93 -6.75
C GLU A 124 12.16 23.53 -7.02
N GLY A 125 13.10 24.04 -6.23
CA GLY A 125 14.51 23.65 -6.34
C GLY A 125 14.78 22.20 -5.92
N LEU A 126 13.92 21.62 -5.05
CA LEU A 126 14.00 20.23 -4.62
C LEU A 126 13.15 19.32 -5.51
N PHE A 127 11.94 19.75 -5.86
CA PHE A 127 10.99 19.03 -6.71
C PHE A 127 10.67 19.85 -7.98
N PRO A 128 11.57 19.88 -8.98
CA PRO A 128 11.30 20.53 -10.25
C PRO A 128 10.10 19.91 -10.97
N ASP A 129 9.46 20.69 -11.83
CA ASP A 129 8.30 20.28 -12.62
C ASP A 129 8.52 18.96 -13.39
N ALA A 130 9.71 18.77 -13.97
CA ALA A 130 10.07 17.53 -14.67
C ALA A 130 10.09 16.28 -13.76
N ILE A 131 10.35 16.43 -12.46
CA ILE A 131 10.24 15.33 -11.49
C ILE A 131 8.77 15.09 -11.19
N CYS A 132 8.02 16.14 -10.81
CA CYS A 132 6.60 16.05 -10.50
C CYS A 132 5.80 15.41 -11.65
N HIS A 133 6.00 15.87 -12.88
CA HIS A 133 5.31 15.34 -14.05
C HIS A 133 5.56 13.83 -14.27
N ARG A 134 6.79 13.34 -14.04
CA ARG A 134 7.08 11.91 -14.14
C ARG A 134 6.35 11.10 -13.07
N LEU A 135 6.28 11.60 -11.84
CA LEU A 135 5.55 10.98 -10.74
C LEU A 135 4.04 10.97 -11.02
N GLU A 136 3.51 12.07 -11.53
CA GLU A 136 2.10 12.21 -11.96
C GLU A 136 1.76 11.17 -13.04
N GLU A 137 2.58 11.05 -14.08
CA GLU A 137 2.35 10.05 -15.14
C GLU A 137 2.44 8.60 -14.64
N ALA A 138 3.37 8.32 -13.72
CA ALA A 138 3.42 7.02 -13.07
C ALA A 138 2.16 6.76 -12.22
N ALA A 139 1.72 7.75 -11.44
CA ALA A 139 0.55 7.66 -10.58
C ALA A 139 -0.70 7.23 -11.36
N ARG A 140 -0.93 7.79 -12.56
CA ARG A 140 -2.08 7.42 -13.42
C ARG A 140 -2.17 5.92 -13.70
N THR A 141 -1.04 5.23 -13.69
CA THR A 141 -0.97 3.78 -13.87
C THR A 141 -1.23 3.05 -12.54
N TYR A 142 -0.51 3.43 -11.48
CA TYR A 142 -0.64 2.79 -10.17
C TYR A 142 -2.00 3.00 -9.51
N MET A 143 -2.65 4.13 -9.75
CA MET A 143 -3.98 4.43 -9.22
C MET A 143 -5.08 3.52 -9.78
N LEU A 144 -4.82 2.85 -10.90
CA LEU A 144 -5.71 1.81 -11.46
C LEU A 144 -5.33 0.39 -11.02
N SER A 145 -4.24 0.22 -10.26
CA SER A 145 -3.81 -1.08 -9.75
C SER A 145 -4.58 -1.46 -8.48
N GLU A 146 -4.48 -2.73 -8.09
CA GLU A 146 -5.09 -3.23 -6.86
C GLU A 146 -4.37 -2.77 -5.56
N ILE A 147 -3.28 -2.01 -5.69
CA ILE A 147 -2.42 -1.56 -4.58
C ILE A 147 -2.11 -0.05 -4.64
N SER A 148 -3.06 0.77 -5.09
CA SER A 148 -2.87 2.22 -5.25
C SER A 148 -2.49 2.93 -3.94
N GLN A 149 -2.93 2.41 -2.80
CA GLN A 149 -2.60 2.90 -1.46
C GLN A 149 -1.10 2.82 -1.14
N ASP A 150 -0.42 1.78 -1.62
CA ASP A 150 1.03 1.60 -1.41
C ASP A 150 1.82 2.64 -2.22
N PHE A 151 1.35 2.93 -3.44
CA PHE A 151 1.93 3.98 -4.26
C PHE A 151 1.81 5.36 -3.59
N ILE A 152 0.63 5.73 -3.08
CA ILE A 152 0.43 7.01 -2.39
C ILE A 152 1.32 7.10 -1.15
N SER A 153 1.40 6.04 -0.35
CA SER A 153 2.21 6.03 0.87
C SER A 153 3.70 6.15 0.57
N GLU A 154 4.22 5.40 -0.42
CA GLU A 154 5.62 5.50 -0.83
C GLU A 154 5.91 6.88 -1.46
N LEU A 155 4.98 7.46 -2.22
CA LEU A 155 5.12 8.80 -2.77
C LEU A 155 5.25 9.84 -1.64
N LEU A 156 4.35 9.80 -0.65
CA LEU A 156 4.39 10.65 0.54
C LEU A 156 5.72 10.51 1.27
N ILE A 157 6.13 9.27 1.56
CA ILE A 157 7.37 9.00 2.29
C ILE A 157 8.57 9.51 1.49
N THR A 158 8.69 9.15 0.22
CA THR A 158 9.90 9.45 -0.56
C THR A 158 10.06 10.94 -0.81
N MET A 159 8.98 11.65 -1.15
CA MET A 159 9.01 13.11 -1.30
C MET A 159 9.40 13.82 0.02
N ASN A 160 9.21 13.18 1.17
CA ASN A 160 9.44 13.80 2.48
C ASN A 160 10.74 13.34 3.17
N LEU A 161 11.28 12.17 2.84
CA LEU A 161 12.59 11.71 3.33
C LEU A 161 13.76 12.59 2.83
N HIS A 162 13.60 13.28 1.70
CA HIS A 162 14.62 14.15 1.12
C HIS A 162 14.52 15.63 1.56
N GLY A 163 13.64 15.94 2.52
CA GLY A 163 13.39 17.30 3.01
C GLY A 163 14.49 17.91 3.90
N PHE A 164 15.57 17.17 4.17
CA PHE A 164 16.77 17.61 4.88
C PHE A 164 18.03 17.18 4.10
N ASP A 165 18.73 18.14 3.49
CA ASP A 165 20.12 18.07 3.00
C ASP A 165 20.54 17.05 1.92
N SER A 166 19.65 16.30 1.29
CA SER A 166 20.03 15.41 0.18
C SER A 166 19.43 15.86 -1.15
N THR A 167 20.24 16.04 -2.19
CA THR A 167 19.77 16.00 -3.57
C THR A 167 18.92 14.74 -3.75
N ILE A 168 17.75 14.88 -4.38
CA ILE A 168 16.96 13.73 -4.81
C ILE A 168 17.89 12.78 -5.59
N PRO A 169 18.05 11.51 -5.18
CA PRO A 169 18.90 10.57 -5.89
C PRO A 169 18.49 10.52 -7.37
N SER A 170 19.44 10.39 -8.29
CA SER A 170 19.16 10.16 -9.72
C SER A 170 18.17 9.01 -9.96
N ASP A 171 18.12 8.08 -9.00
CA ASP A 171 17.34 6.86 -8.98
C ASP A 171 15.88 7.11 -8.53
N PHE A 172 15.52 8.33 -8.12
CA PHE A 172 14.16 8.74 -7.81
C PHE A 172 13.39 9.03 -9.10
N THR A 173 13.00 7.95 -9.78
CA THR A 173 12.05 8.03 -10.89
C THR A 173 11.00 6.96 -10.70
N PHE A 174 9.81 7.34 -10.23
CA PHE A 174 8.64 6.55 -10.57
C PHE A 174 8.41 6.74 -12.06
N SER A 175 8.89 5.80 -12.86
CA SER A 175 8.45 5.58 -14.22
C SER A 175 7.46 4.42 -14.23
N ARG A 176 6.63 4.35 -15.27
CA ARG A 176 5.86 3.15 -15.55
C ARG A 176 6.82 2.00 -15.94
N PRO A 177 6.57 0.74 -15.51
CA PRO A 177 7.38 -0.37 -15.99
C PRO A 177 7.33 -0.46 -17.52
N ASN A 178 8.49 -0.60 -18.17
CA ASN A 178 8.58 -0.63 -19.65
C ASN A 178 7.75 -1.75 -20.29
N TRP A 179 7.51 -2.85 -19.57
CA TRP A 179 6.70 -3.99 -20.03
C TRP A 179 5.19 -3.76 -19.87
N LEU A 180 4.76 -2.77 -19.07
CA LEU A 180 3.37 -2.51 -18.79
C LEU A 180 2.84 -1.48 -19.80
N ASN A 181 2.14 -1.88 -20.87
CA ASN A 181 1.56 -0.93 -21.84
C ASN A 181 0.20 -0.37 -21.37
N GLY A 182 -0.16 0.85 -21.83
CA GLY A 182 -1.39 1.60 -21.48
C GLY A 182 -2.66 0.77 -21.31
N GLU A 183 -2.88 -0.15 -22.25
CA GLU A 183 -4.05 -1.02 -22.34
C GLU A 183 -4.16 -2.05 -21.20
N TYR A 184 -3.05 -2.39 -20.54
CA TYR A 184 -2.99 -3.44 -19.51
C TYR A 184 -3.65 -3.05 -18.19
N LEU A 185 -3.90 -1.76 -17.93
CA LEU A 185 -4.61 -1.30 -16.73
C LEU A 185 -5.88 -0.50 -17.05
N SER A 186 -6.02 0.02 -18.27
CA SER A 186 -7.25 0.73 -18.68
C SER A 186 -8.32 -0.17 -19.32
N GLY A 187 -8.12 -1.50 -19.35
CA GLY A 187 -9.06 -2.41 -19.99
C GLY A 187 -9.26 -2.04 -21.45
N GLY A 188 -8.15 -1.93 -22.20
CA GLY A 188 -8.01 -1.40 -23.56
C GLY A 188 -9.24 -1.52 -24.45
N ALA A 189 -10.19 -0.60 -24.27
CA ALA A 189 -11.43 -0.42 -25.05
C ALA A 189 -12.31 0.69 -24.44
N GLY A 190 -11.77 1.65 -23.67
CA GLY A 190 -12.61 2.68 -23.05
C GLY A 190 -13.56 2.15 -21.97
N VAL A 191 -13.24 1.02 -21.35
CA VAL A 191 -14.05 0.45 -20.27
C VAL A 191 -13.71 1.17 -18.97
N ARG A 192 -14.34 2.34 -18.76
CA ARG A 192 -14.49 2.98 -17.45
C ARG A 192 -15.57 2.27 -16.62
N SER A 193 -15.60 0.94 -16.60
CA SER A 193 -16.58 0.22 -15.78
C SER A 193 -15.96 -0.20 -14.46
N LYS A 194 -16.45 0.39 -13.37
CA LYS A 194 -16.50 -0.30 -12.08
C LYS A 194 -17.06 -1.71 -12.33
N GLY A 195 -16.31 -2.75 -12.00
CA GLY A 195 -16.81 -4.14 -12.03
C GLY A 195 -16.05 -5.14 -12.90
N TYR A 196 -15.04 -4.75 -13.69
CA TYR A 196 -14.14 -5.74 -14.31
C TYR A 196 -13.13 -6.26 -13.26
N ARG A 197 -13.55 -7.22 -12.43
CA ARG A 197 -12.64 -7.96 -11.55
C ARG A 197 -11.88 -8.98 -12.39
N ARG A 198 -10.56 -8.86 -12.46
CA ARG A 198 -9.71 -9.81 -13.18
C ARG A 198 -9.64 -11.13 -12.42
N THR A 199 -9.75 -12.23 -13.16
CA THR A 199 -9.48 -13.57 -12.65
C THR A 199 -7.97 -13.86 -12.72
N PHE A 200 -7.53 -14.92 -12.04
CA PHE A 200 -6.16 -15.42 -12.19
C PHE A 200 -5.82 -15.73 -13.65
N ASN A 201 -6.78 -16.28 -14.40
CA ASN A 201 -6.58 -16.61 -15.81
C ASN A 201 -6.45 -15.36 -16.69
N ASP A 202 -7.13 -14.26 -16.35
CA ASP A 202 -6.96 -12.98 -17.06
C ASP A 202 -5.54 -12.43 -16.86
N TYR A 203 -5.02 -12.46 -15.62
CA TYR A 203 -3.65 -12.05 -15.34
C TYR A 203 -2.62 -12.97 -16.00
N LEU A 204 -2.81 -14.29 -15.92
CA LEU A 204 -1.92 -15.25 -16.57
C LEU A 204 -1.92 -15.10 -18.10
N ALA A 205 -3.09 -14.85 -18.69
CA ALA A 205 -3.19 -14.54 -20.11
C ALA A 205 -2.48 -13.23 -20.45
N ALA A 206 -2.54 -12.23 -19.57
CA ALA A 206 -1.78 -10.99 -19.72
C ALA A 206 -0.26 -11.23 -19.67
N VAL A 207 0.24 -12.06 -18.74
CA VAL A 207 1.66 -12.47 -18.68
C VAL A 207 2.10 -13.04 -20.04
N ARG A 208 1.33 -13.98 -20.59
CA ARG A 208 1.66 -14.69 -21.84
C ARG A 208 1.66 -13.81 -23.09
N ARG A 209 1.01 -12.64 -23.03
CA ARG A 209 0.98 -11.67 -24.14
C ARG A 209 2.17 -10.71 -24.13
N LEU A 210 2.94 -10.67 -23.04
CA LEU A 210 4.12 -9.84 -22.97
C LEU A 210 5.18 -10.34 -23.97
N PRO A 211 6.11 -9.48 -24.43
CA PRO A 211 7.28 -9.92 -25.16
C PRO A 211 8.12 -10.86 -24.28
N ALA A 212 8.64 -11.94 -24.85
CA ALA A 212 9.51 -12.85 -24.12
C ALA A 212 10.66 -12.06 -23.47
N ALA A 213 10.97 -12.36 -22.21
CA ALA A 213 12.10 -11.76 -21.52
C ALA A 213 13.37 -11.94 -22.38
N ALA A 214 14.23 -10.92 -22.40
CA ALA A 214 15.49 -10.96 -23.15
C ALA A 214 16.23 -12.29 -22.86
N GLY A 215 16.32 -13.14 -23.87
CA GLY A 215 16.40 -14.60 -23.70
C GLY A 215 17.64 -15.15 -22.96
N GLY A 216 17.49 -16.39 -22.46
CA GLY A 216 18.58 -17.33 -22.12
C GLY A 216 19.39 -17.11 -20.84
N SER A 217 19.28 -15.94 -20.19
CA SER A 217 20.13 -15.61 -19.02
C SER A 217 19.46 -15.83 -17.64
N PHE A 218 18.14 -16.06 -17.62
CA PHE A 218 17.33 -16.11 -16.40
C PHE A 218 16.52 -17.41 -16.25
N GLU A 219 17.08 -18.52 -16.75
CA GLU A 219 16.51 -19.84 -16.51
C GLU A 219 16.67 -20.26 -15.04
N PRO A 220 15.79 -21.11 -14.50
CA PRO A 220 16.04 -21.78 -13.22
C PRO A 220 17.25 -22.74 -13.35
N SER A 221 17.83 -23.14 -12.22
CA SER A 221 18.94 -24.09 -12.15
C SER A 221 18.71 -25.17 -11.12
N ARG A 222 19.36 -26.33 -11.28
CA ARG A 222 19.41 -27.39 -10.25
C ARG A 222 20.25 -26.97 -9.05
N ALA A 223 21.16 -26.01 -9.23
CA ALA A 223 21.90 -25.38 -8.16
C ALA A 223 21.13 -24.15 -7.66
N PRO A 224 20.61 -24.15 -6.42
CA PRO A 224 19.81 -23.02 -5.93
C PRO A 224 20.61 -21.71 -5.90
N LEU A 225 21.94 -21.78 -5.71
CA LEU A 225 22.83 -20.63 -5.78
C LEU A 225 22.79 -19.91 -7.12
N GLU A 226 22.79 -20.68 -8.20
CA GLU A 226 22.78 -20.12 -9.53
C GLU A 226 21.44 -19.44 -9.84
N THR A 227 20.31 -20.03 -9.42
CA THR A 227 18.99 -19.38 -9.52
C THR A 227 18.97 -18.04 -8.79
N VAL A 228 19.47 -17.98 -7.54
CA VAL A 228 19.50 -16.74 -6.74
C VAL A 228 20.40 -15.69 -7.38
N GLN A 229 21.56 -16.09 -7.91
CA GLN A 229 22.47 -15.17 -8.61
C GLN A 229 21.83 -14.58 -9.87
N ARG A 230 21.16 -15.41 -10.68
CA ARG A 230 20.40 -14.95 -11.86
C ARG A 230 19.27 -14.01 -11.46
N TYR A 231 18.56 -14.30 -10.37
CA TYR A 231 17.52 -13.42 -9.84
C TYR A 231 18.09 -12.06 -9.41
N LEU A 232 19.15 -12.02 -8.62
CA LEU A 232 19.81 -10.77 -8.22
C LEU A 232 20.32 -9.98 -9.43
N LYS A 233 20.86 -10.68 -10.45
CA LYS A 233 21.24 -10.06 -11.72
C LYS A 233 20.05 -9.43 -12.45
N SER A 234 18.87 -10.06 -12.38
CA SER A 234 17.67 -9.48 -12.99
C SER A 234 17.27 -8.16 -12.32
N LEU A 235 17.38 -8.08 -10.99
CA LEU A 235 17.12 -6.86 -10.22
C LEU A 235 18.15 -5.76 -10.54
N GLU A 236 19.44 -6.11 -10.62
CA GLU A 236 20.52 -5.19 -11.00
C GLU A 236 20.29 -4.54 -12.37
N LEU A 237 19.77 -5.32 -13.33
CA LEU A 237 19.45 -4.84 -14.67
C LEU A 237 18.12 -4.05 -14.72
N GLY A 238 17.38 -3.97 -13.62
CA GLY A 238 16.07 -3.32 -13.57
C GLY A 238 14.95 -4.16 -14.20
N LEU A 239 15.10 -5.47 -14.28
CA LEU A 239 14.14 -6.37 -14.96
C LEU A 239 12.99 -6.77 -14.03
N GLY A 240 11.90 -6.01 -14.12
CA GLY A 240 10.62 -6.35 -13.47
C GLY A 240 9.70 -7.24 -14.30
N ASP A 241 10.21 -7.85 -15.38
CA ASP A 241 9.43 -8.63 -16.33
C ASP A 241 8.74 -9.84 -15.65
N PRO A 242 7.40 -9.96 -15.73
CA PRO A 242 6.66 -11.15 -15.31
C PRO A 242 7.05 -12.44 -16.03
N GLN A 243 7.66 -12.39 -17.22
CA GLN A 243 8.00 -13.57 -18.03
C GLN A 243 9.40 -14.16 -17.75
N LEU A 244 10.11 -13.71 -16.71
CA LEU A 244 11.38 -14.34 -16.35
C LEU A 244 11.18 -15.85 -16.08
N PRO A 245 11.89 -16.76 -16.76
CA PRO A 245 11.67 -18.20 -16.65
C PRO A 245 11.96 -18.79 -15.27
N LEU A 246 12.85 -18.17 -14.50
CA LEU A 246 13.19 -18.55 -13.13
C LEU A 246 12.08 -18.27 -12.10
N LEU A 247 10.98 -17.62 -12.47
CA LEU A 247 9.87 -17.30 -11.57
C LEU A 247 8.87 -18.46 -11.48
N THR A 248 8.30 -18.69 -10.30
CA THR A 248 7.09 -19.52 -10.18
C THR A 248 5.92 -18.84 -10.92
N GLN A 249 4.93 -19.62 -11.38
CA GLN A 249 3.72 -19.07 -12.02
C GLN A 249 3.04 -17.99 -11.16
N GLY A 250 3.01 -18.20 -9.84
CA GLY A 250 2.52 -17.23 -8.87
C GLY A 250 3.32 -15.93 -8.85
N SER A 251 4.66 -16.01 -8.89
CA SER A 251 5.54 -14.83 -8.97
C SER A 251 5.34 -14.04 -10.27
N GLN A 252 5.04 -14.71 -11.38
CA GLN A 252 4.73 -14.03 -12.65
C GLN A 252 3.46 -13.17 -12.50
N VAL A 253 2.40 -13.73 -11.92
CA VAL A 253 1.15 -12.99 -11.67
C VAL A 253 1.35 -11.91 -10.62
N PHE A 254 2.09 -12.19 -9.54
CA PHE A 254 2.44 -11.23 -8.50
C PHE A 254 3.08 -9.96 -9.07
N ARG A 255 4.01 -10.08 -10.01
CA ARG A 255 4.64 -8.93 -10.68
C ARG A 255 3.68 -8.07 -11.50
N ILE A 256 2.55 -8.62 -11.95
CA ILE A 256 1.51 -7.83 -12.62
C ILE A 256 0.61 -7.12 -11.60
N ILE A 257 0.26 -7.79 -10.50
CA ILE A 257 -0.56 -7.22 -9.42
C ILE A 257 0.21 -6.09 -8.72
N VAL A 258 1.50 -6.30 -8.49
CA VAL A 258 2.44 -5.38 -7.83
C VAL A 258 3.51 -4.94 -8.85
N PRO A 259 3.15 -4.10 -9.83
CA PRO A 259 4.10 -3.69 -10.87
C PRO A 259 5.24 -2.90 -10.26
N ARG A 260 6.46 -3.16 -10.72
CA ARG A 260 7.65 -2.39 -10.35
C ARG A 260 8.42 -1.99 -11.58
N ASN A 261 8.84 -0.73 -11.61
CA ASN A 261 9.68 -0.19 -12.67
C ASN A 261 11.15 -0.57 -12.48
N GLY A 262 11.98 -0.25 -13.48
CA GLY A 262 13.40 -0.61 -13.44
C GLY A 262 14.18 -0.01 -12.27
N GLU A 263 13.92 1.24 -11.89
CA GLU A 263 14.60 1.86 -10.75
C GLU A 263 14.21 1.23 -9.42
N GLN A 264 12.93 0.90 -9.24
CA GLN A 264 12.47 0.16 -8.06
C GLN A 264 13.18 -1.19 -7.96
N GLN A 265 13.34 -1.90 -9.08
CA GLN A 265 14.08 -3.18 -9.09
C GLN A 265 15.56 -2.98 -8.73
N ARG A 266 16.23 -1.96 -9.27
CA ARG A 266 17.62 -1.64 -8.90
C ARG A 266 17.77 -1.20 -7.45
N ARG A 267 16.79 -0.46 -6.91
CA ARG A 267 16.75 -0.10 -5.49
C ARG A 267 16.65 -1.35 -4.61
N VAL A 268 15.79 -2.30 -4.98
CA VAL A 268 15.70 -3.60 -4.29
C VAL A 268 17.03 -4.35 -4.38
N PHE A 269 17.69 -4.36 -5.55
CA PHE A 269 19.03 -4.92 -5.70
C PHE A 269 20.06 -4.27 -4.77
N ASN A 270 20.06 -2.93 -4.65
CA ASN A 270 21.00 -2.21 -3.79
C ASN A 270 20.85 -2.60 -2.31
N TYR A 271 19.63 -2.89 -1.84
CA TYR A 271 19.42 -3.45 -0.50
C TYR A 271 20.08 -4.82 -0.35
N TYR A 272 19.87 -5.74 -1.31
CA TYR A 272 20.51 -7.06 -1.31
C TYR A 272 22.04 -6.98 -1.42
N GLN A 273 22.57 -6.09 -2.25
CA GLN A 273 24.00 -5.89 -2.42
C GLN A 273 24.64 -5.43 -1.10
N LYS A 274 24.02 -4.49 -0.39
CA LYS A 274 24.46 -4.05 0.94
C LYS A 274 24.38 -5.19 1.96
N ALA A 275 23.40 -6.09 1.82
CA ALA A 275 23.18 -7.22 2.71
C ALA A 275 24.06 -8.46 2.41
N MET A 276 24.97 -8.39 1.43
CA MET A 276 25.93 -9.47 1.15
C MET A 276 26.92 -9.71 2.32
N PRO A 277 27.34 -10.96 2.59
CA PRO A 277 26.99 -12.19 1.86
C PRO A 277 25.64 -12.78 2.30
N PHE A 278 25.12 -13.74 1.52
CA PHE A 278 24.01 -14.60 1.91
C PHE A 278 24.42 -16.07 1.95
N THR A 279 23.64 -16.88 2.68
CA THR A 279 23.76 -18.34 2.69
C THR A 279 22.46 -18.96 2.20
N ILE A 280 22.57 -20.07 1.46
CA ILE A 280 21.41 -20.81 0.97
C ILE A 280 21.13 -21.98 1.89
N TYR A 281 19.90 -22.01 2.37
CA TYR A 281 19.33 -23.12 3.11
C TYR A 281 18.28 -23.75 2.21
N ALA A 282 18.52 -24.96 1.72
CA ALA A 282 17.60 -25.64 0.80
C ALA A 282 17.38 -27.09 1.22
N ARG A 283 16.12 -27.51 1.33
CA ARG A 283 15.73 -28.87 1.72
C ARG A 283 14.38 -29.23 1.10
N ASP A 284 14.26 -30.48 0.63
CA ASP A 284 13.02 -31.03 0.09
C ASP A 284 12.45 -30.16 -1.04
N SER A 285 11.31 -29.49 -0.82
CA SER A 285 10.58 -28.67 -1.79
C SER A 285 10.84 -27.17 -1.68
N LEU A 286 11.55 -26.70 -0.64
CA LEU A 286 11.74 -25.27 -0.36
C LEU A 286 13.19 -24.92 0.00
N GLY A 287 13.54 -23.68 -0.27
CA GLY A 287 14.78 -23.09 0.19
C GLY A 287 14.66 -21.58 0.39
N ALA A 288 15.67 -21.00 1.02
CA ALA A 288 15.79 -19.57 1.18
C ALA A 288 17.25 -19.14 1.07
N ALA A 289 17.50 -18.05 0.36
CA ALA A 289 18.73 -17.27 0.53
C ALA A 289 18.51 -16.27 1.68
N ILE A 290 19.25 -16.47 2.77
CA ILE A 290 19.21 -15.59 3.95
C ILE A 290 20.48 -14.75 3.96
N PHE A 291 20.30 -13.44 3.91
CA PHE A 291 21.36 -12.44 3.88
C PHE A 291 21.86 -12.11 5.28
N LYS A 292 23.00 -11.40 5.38
CA LYS A 292 23.50 -10.96 6.69
C LYS A 292 22.48 -10.04 7.37
N PRO A 293 22.32 -10.14 8.70
CA PRO A 293 21.50 -9.21 9.46
C PRO A 293 22.16 -7.83 9.57
N GLY A 294 21.41 -6.84 10.06
CA GLY A 294 21.84 -5.45 10.22
C GLY A 294 21.72 -4.61 8.94
N VAL A 295 21.14 -5.16 7.88
CA VAL A 295 20.88 -4.44 6.63
C VAL A 295 19.47 -4.77 6.13
N PRO A 296 18.66 -3.77 5.72
CA PRO A 296 17.32 -4.02 5.18
C PRO A 296 17.32 -5.00 4.01
N ASN A 297 16.63 -6.13 4.17
CA ASN A 297 16.38 -7.14 3.14
C ASN A 297 15.17 -8.01 3.53
N LEU A 298 14.72 -8.85 2.61
CA LEU A 298 13.85 -10.00 2.88
C LEU A 298 14.55 -11.27 2.38
N PRO A 299 14.39 -12.44 3.01
CA PRO A 299 14.90 -13.68 2.44
C PRO A 299 14.30 -13.94 1.06
N ILE A 300 15.12 -14.41 0.12
CA ILE A 300 14.64 -14.81 -1.21
C ILE A 300 14.24 -16.28 -1.13
N VAL A 301 12.94 -16.55 -1.21
CA VAL A 301 12.39 -17.90 -1.14
C VAL A 301 12.52 -18.59 -2.49
N LEU A 302 12.91 -19.86 -2.44
CA LEU A 302 13.09 -20.75 -3.57
C LEU A 302 12.11 -21.93 -3.45
N ARG A 303 11.60 -22.37 -4.58
CA ARG A 303 10.77 -23.58 -4.70
C ARG A 303 11.42 -24.60 -5.62
N ARG A 304 11.47 -25.85 -5.17
CA ARG A 304 12.01 -26.95 -5.96
C ARG A 304 10.92 -27.60 -6.77
N SER A 305 11.15 -27.72 -8.07
CA SER A 305 10.36 -28.50 -9.02
C SER A 305 10.71 -29.99 -8.92
N SER A 306 9.78 -30.85 -9.36
CA SER A 306 9.95 -32.30 -9.41
C SER A 306 11.09 -32.76 -10.33
N ASP A 307 11.46 -31.94 -11.33
CA ASP A 307 12.63 -32.13 -12.21
C ASP A 307 13.97 -31.72 -11.55
N GLY A 308 13.92 -31.22 -10.32
CA GLY A 308 15.04 -30.78 -9.52
C GLY A 308 15.48 -29.33 -9.74
N LEU A 309 14.82 -28.57 -10.61
CA LEU A 309 15.10 -27.16 -10.83
C LEU A 309 14.56 -26.29 -9.66
N TRP A 310 15.28 -25.22 -9.33
CA TRP A 310 14.90 -24.25 -8.33
C TRP A 310 14.39 -22.97 -8.99
N TYR A 311 13.20 -22.55 -8.59
CA TYR A 311 12.52 -21.33 -9.02
C TYR A 311 12.46 -20.32 -7.87
N ILE A 312 12.37 -19.04 -8.20
CA ILE A 312 12.11 -17.96 -7.24
C ILE A 312 10.61 -17.88 -6.96
N ASP A 313 10.27 -17.88 -5.67
CA ASP A 313 8.90 -17.73 -5.17
C ASP A 313 8.78 -16.39 -4.43
N GLU A 314 8.60 -15.30 -5.20
CA GLU A 314 8.47 -13.96 -4.65
C GLU A 314 7.29 -13.86 -3.68
N PRO A 315 6.07 -14.38 -3.98
CA PRO A 315 4.95 -14.38 -3.04
C PRO A 315 5.33 -14.88 -1.66
N LYS A 316 5.96 -16.06 -1.57
CA LYS A 316 6.36 -16.64 -0.27
C LYS A 316 7.40 -15.82 0.48
N SER A 317 8.23 -15.05 -0.23
CA SER A 317 9.17 -14.12 0.41
C SER A 317 8.44 -13.01 1.17
N TRP A 318 7.30 -12.54 0.66
CA TRP A 318 6.45 -11.53 1.30
C TRP A 318 5.46 -12.14 2.30
N THR A 319 4.96 -13.35 2.05
CA THR A 319 3.99 -14.00 2.95
C THR A 319 4.66 -14.60 4.18
N TYR A 320 5.88 -15.12 4.09
CA TYR A 320 6.57 -15.70 5.25
C TYR A 320 7.39 -14.70 6.06
N PHE A 321 7.77 -13.58 5.46
CA PHE A 321 8.63 -12.59 6.10
C PHE A 321 8.08 -11.19 5.91
N HIS A 322 8.19 -10.38 6.95
CA HIS A 322 7.84 -8.97 6.91
C HIS A 322 9.02 -8.14 7.39
N ARG A 323 9.22 -6.97 6.77
CA ARG A 323 10.16 -5.96 7.26
C ARG A 323 9.40 -4.66 7.47
N PHE A 324 9.31 -4.22 8.71
CA PHE A 324 8.74 -2.93 9.04
C PHE A 324 9.56 -1.80 8.41
N GLU A 325 8.91 -0.68 8.09
CA GLU A 325 9.54 0.46 7.41
C GLU A 325 10.68 1.09 8.21
N ASP A 326 10.54 1.14 9.54
CA ASP A 326 11.55 1.61 10.49
C ASP A 326 12.48 0.49 11.00
N GLY A 327 12.21 -0.75 10.59
CA GLY A 327 12.98 -1.93 10.92
C GLY A 327 14.17 -2.16 9.99
N ILE A 328 15.27 -2.64 10.58
CA ILE A 328 16.46 -3.06 9.82
C ILE A 328 16.30 -4.52 9.37
N ASP A 329 16.08 -5.41 10.33
CA ASP A 329 15.99 -6.84 10.09
C ASP A 329 14.55 -7.29 9.85
N PHE A 330 14.37 -8.29 8.97
CA PHE A 330 13.05 -8.90 8.75
C PHE A 330 12.60 -9.71 9.98
N TYR A 331 11.31 -9.95 10.07
CA TYR A 331 10.67 -10.85 11.04
C TYR A 331 9.99 -11.99 10.28
N PRO A 332 10.01 -13.22 10.81
CA PRO A 332 9.11 -14.25 10.32
C PRO A 332 7.66 -13.89 10.65
N ASN A 333 6.72 -14.22 9.77
CA ASN A 333 5.30 -13.96 10.04
C ASN A 333 4.71 -15.04 10.96
N TYR A 334 5.09 -16.30 10.76
CA TYR A 334 4.50 -17.44 11.46
C TYR A 334 5.59 -18.33 12.07
N ASP A 335 5.31 -18.95 13.22
CA ASP A 335 6.25 -19.87 13.88
C ASP A 335 6.23 -21.27 13.25
N ASP A 336 5.10 -21.67 12.68
CA ASP A 336 4.88 -22.95 12.00
C ASP A 336 5.33 -22.94 10.52
N MET A 337 5.90 -21.82 10.03
CA MET A 337 6.23 -21.69 8.62
C MET A 337 7.20 -22.79 8.13
N PRO A 338 7.03 -23.31 6.91
CA PRO A 338 7.86 -24.40 6.37
C PRO A 338 9.37 -24.12 6.28
N LEU A 339 9.80 -22.87 6.42
CA LEU A 339 11.21 -22.44 6.41
C LEU A 339 11.79 -22.20 7.82
N ARG A 340 11.07 -22.58 8.88
CA ARG A 340 11.53 -22.42 10.27
C ARG A 340 12.93 -23.01 10.50
N TRP A 341 13.16 -24.21 9.98
CA TRP A 341 14.44 -24.91 10.10
C TRP A 341 15.61 -24.13 9.47
N ALA A 342 15.36 -23.36 8.40
CA ALA A 342 16.38 -22.54 7.75
C ALA A 342 16.77 -21.36 8.65
N LEU A 343 15.78 -20.72 9.29
CA LEU A 343 16.05 -19.65 10.26
C LEU A 343 16.80 -20.14 11.50
N ASP A 344 16.47 -21.35 11.97
CA ASP A 344 17.15 -21.95 13.13
C ASP A 344 18.64 -22.20 12.83
N GLN A 345 18.97 -22.62 11.61
CA GLN A 345 20.36 -22.78 11.17
C GLN A 345 21.06 -21.45 10.90
N ALA A 346 20.35 -20.45 10.37
CA ALA A 346 20.91 -19.14 10.07
C ALA A 346 21.20 -18.29 11.32
N VAL A 347 20.63 -18.63 12.48
CA VAL A 347 20.79 -17.90 13.75
C VAL A 347 20.45 -16.40 13.59
N HIS A 348 19.43 -16.07 12.80
CA HIS A 348 19.00 -14.68 12.57
C HIS A 348 18.47 -14.02 13.87
N PRO A 349 18.69 -12.72 14.14
CA PRO A 349 18.29 -12.06 15.39
C PRO A 349 16.80 -12.19 15.70
N ASN A 350 15.96 -11.99 14.68
CA ASN A 350 14.50 -11.99 14.82
C ASN A 350 13.85 -13.37 14.71
N ARG A 351 14.63 -14.46 14.60
CA ARG A 351 14.08 -15.80 14.34
C ARG A 351 13.07 -16.26 15.40
N ASN A 352 13.20 -15.82 16.64
CA ASN A 352 12.34 -16.23 17.75
C ASN A 352 11.16 -15.28 18.00
N PHE A 353 10.94 -14.30 17.13
CA PHE A 353 9.89 -13.30 17.28
C PHE A 353 8.94 -13.29 16.06
N PRO A 354 8.27 -14.42 15.76
CA PRO A 354 7.28 -14.43 14.70
C PRO A 354 6.11 -13.50 15.04
N ILE A 355 5.67 -12.71 14.06
CA ILE A 355 4.64 -11.69 14.26
C ILE A 355 3.35 -12.35 14.74
N TYR A 356 2.76 -13.22 13.93
CA TYR A 356 1.45 -13.82 14.21
C TYR A 356 1.53 -15.13 15.00
N GLN A 357 2.71 -15.76 15.11
CA GLN A 357 2.88 -17.05 15.79
C GLN A 357 1.85 -18.08 15.27
N ARG A 358 1.28 -18.94 16.13
CA ARG A 358 0.24 -19.94 15.75
C ARG A 358 -1.18 -19.37 15.70
N ARG A 359 -1.32 -18.04 15.71
CA ARG A 359 -2.63 -17.41 15.71
C ARG A 359 -3.25 -17.40 14.30
N ALA A 360 -2.41 -17.43 13.28
CA ALA A 360 -2.76 -17.78 11.90
C ALA A 360 -1.76 -18.85 11.42
N SER A 361 -2.27 -20.03 11.05
CA SER A 361 -1.42 -21.15 10.65
C SER A 361 -0.93 -21.01 9.21
N THR A 362 0.17 -21.66 8.84
CA THR A 362 0.58 -21.76 7.44
C THR A 362 -0.03 -23.02 6.77
N PRO A 363 -0.48 -22.93 5.51
CA PRO A 363 -0.97 -24.10 4.79
C PRO A 363 0.18 -25.03 4.42
N GLU A 364 -0.16 -26.29 4.14
CA GLU A 364 0.80 -27.24 3.61
C GLU A 364 1.37 -26.79 2.27
N VAL A 365 2.66 -27.08 2.06
CA VAL A 365 3.36 -26.70 0.83
C VAL A 365 2.94 -27.63 -0.30
N ILE A 366 2.29 -27.06 -1.31
CA ILE A 366 1.92 -27.81 -2.53
C ILE A 366 3.21 -28.19 -3.30
N PRO A 367 3.43 -29.46 -3.67
CA PRO A 367 4.55 -29.85 -4.52
C PRO A 367 4.56 -29.11 -5.86
N TYR A 368 5.74 -28.70 -6.35
CA TYR A 368 5.89 -27.98 -7.61
C TYR A 368 6.53 -28.89 -8.67
N PRO A 369 6.16 -28.78 -9.96
CA PRO A 369 5.16 -27.88 -10.52
C PRO A 369 3.74 -28.40 -10.28
N PHE A 370 2.80 -27.47 -10.14
CA PHE A 370 1.37 -27.74 -10.14
C PHE A 370 0.66 -26.66 -10.99
N SER A 371 -0.55 -26.97 -11.45
CA SER A 371 -1.35 -25.99 -12.18
C SER A 371 -2.14 -25.14 -11.19
N LEU A 372 -1.71 -23.88 -11.02
CA LEU A 372 -2.39 -22.94 -10.13
C LEU A 372 -3.78 -22.59 -10.68
N SER A 373 -3.94 -22.55 -12.00
CA SER A 373 -5.23 -22.37 -12.68
C SER A 373 -6.19 -23.51 -12.35
N ASP A 374 -5.75 -24.77 -12.47
CA ASP A 374 -6.60 -25.92 -12.16
C ASP A 374 -6.92 -25.99 -10.66
N THR A 375 -5.97 -25.64 -9.80
CA THR A 375 -6.18 -25.61 -8.34
C THR A 375 -7.27 -24.61 -7.96
N ILE A 376 -7.16 -23.37 -8.46
CA ILE A 376 -8.15 -22.32 -8.25
C ILE A 376 -9.51 -22.75 -8.82
N HIS A 377 -9.53 -23.23 -10.06
CA HIS A 377 -10.78 -23.66 -10.71
C HIS A 377 -11.48 -24.80 -9.95
N GLN A 378 -10.73 -25.79 -9.46
CA GLN A 378 -11.30 -26.89 -8.68
C GLN A 378 -11.89 -26.40 -7.35
N LEU A 379 -11.24 -25.46 -6.67
CA LEU A 379 -11.76 -24.86 -5.45
C LEU A 379 -13.01 -24.03 -5.74
N GLU A 380 -13.01 -23.22 -6.80
CA GLU A 380 -14.17 -22.44 -7.23
C GLU A 380 -15.38 -23.34 -7.55
N VAL A 381 -15.17 -24.47 -8.26
CA VAL A 381 -16.23 -25.45 -8.53
C VAL A 381 -16.76 -26.11 -7.25
N LYS A 382 -15.89 -26.38 -6.27
CA LYS A 382 -16.32 -26.91 -4.96
C LYS A 382 -17.14 -25.87 -4.20
N ILE A 383 -16.68 -24.62 -4.14
CA ILE A 383 -17.39 -23.51 -3.52
C ILE A 383 -18.76 -23.28 -4.20
N GLN A 384 -18.84 -23.39 -5.52
CA GLN A 384 -20.11 -23.26 -6.22
C GLN A 384 -21.12 -24.35 -5.83
N LYS A 385 -20.66 -25.56 -5.54
CA LYS A 385 -21.51 -26.67 -5.09
C LYS A 385 -21.89 -26.57 -3.62
N ASP A 386 -21.03 -25.97 -2.80
CA ASP A 386 -21.20 -25.82 -1.35
C ASP A 386 -20.76 -24.40 -0.91
N PRO A 387 -21.58 -23.36 -1.20
CA PRO A 387 -21.18 -21.96 -1.01
C PRO A 387 -21.08 -21.52 0.45
N ASP A 388 -21.70 -22.28 1.36
CA ASP A 388 -21.73 -22.02 2.79
C ASP A 388 -20.61 -22.75 3.56
N ASN A 389 -19.68 -23.38 2.83
CA ASN A 389 -18.51 -24.03 3.40
C ASN A 389 -17.39 -23.02 3.66
N ASP A 390 -17.24 -22.61 4.91
CA ASP A 390 -16.23 -21.63 5.33
C ASP A 390 -14.79 -22.12 5.05
N GLN A 391 -14.54 -23.43 5.17
CA GLN A 391 -13.23 -24.03 4.96
C GLN A 391 -12.79 -23.95 3.49
N LEU A 392 -13.72 -24.17 2.55
CA LEU A 392 -13.41 -24.04 1.12
C LEU A 392 -13.08 -22.60 0.74
N GLN A 393 -13.79 -21.63 1.33
CA GLN A 393 -13.49 -20.20 1.17
C GLN A 393 -12.07 -19.90 1.72
N ALA A 394 -11.78 -20.32 2.94
CA ALA A 394 -10.47 -20.14 3.55
C ALA A 394 -9.34 -20.78 2.73
N GLN A 395 -9.52 -22.02 2.24
CA GLN A 395 -8.54 -22.71 1.38
C GLN A 395 -8.24 -21.94 0.09
N LEU A 396 -9.27 -21.37 -0.57
CA LEU A 396 -9.05 -20.55 -1.76
C LEU A 396 -8.33 -19.24 -1.40
N GLY A 397 -8.65 -18.63 -0.25
CA GLY A 397 -7.92 -17.49 0.29
C GLY A 397 -6.44 -17.80 0.53
N GLU A 398 -6.13 -18.96 1.11
CA GLU A 398 -4.75 -19.42 1.33
C GLU A 398 -3.98 -19.60 0.03
N VAL A 399 -4.61 -20.15 -1.02
CA VAL A 399 -4.00 -20.23 -2.35
C VAL A 399 -3.68 -18.83 -2.88
N TYR A 400 -4.63 -17.88 -2.81
CA TYR A 400 -4.38 -16.51 -3.25
C TYR A 400 -3.24 -15.85 -2.47
N LEU A 401 -3.18 -16.02 -1.15
CA LEU A 401 -2.13 -15.43 -0.31
C LEU A 401 -0.77 -16.11 -0.51
N PHE A 402 -0.67 -17.42 -0.28
CA PHE A 402 0.64 -18.09 -0.21
C PHE A 402 1.24 -18.42 -1.57
N GLU A 403 0.43 -18.56 -2.62
CA GLU A 403 0.93 -18.91 -3.94
C GLU A 403 1.08 -17.69 -4.86
N ILE A 404 0.35 -16.59 -4.61
CA ILE A 404 0.35 -15.40 -5.49
C ILE A 404 0.63 -14.11 -4.72
N ASN A 405 0.42 -14.10 -3.40
CA ASN A 405 0.36 -12.88 -2.59
C ASN A 405 -0.67 -11.87 -3.11
N TRP A 406 -1.83 -12.40 -3.54
CA TRP A 406 -2.95 -11.61 -4.01
C TRP A 406 -3.86 -11.24 -2.84
N ILE A 407 -3.44 -10.19 -2.12
CA ILE A 407 -4.01 -9.80 -0.82
C ILE A 407 -5.50 -9.47 -0.93
N SER A 408 -5.92 -8.65 -1.88
CA SER A 408 -7.32 -8.27 -2.11
C SER A 408 -8.25 -9.48 -2.29
N ARG A 409 -7.85 -10.46 -3.12
CA ARG A 409 -8.62 -11.70 -3.34
C ARG A 409 -8.62 -12.60 -2.13
N SER A 410 -7.49 -12.67 -1.41
CA SER A 410 -7.45 -13.40 -0.14
C SER A 410 -8.40 -12.77 0.89
N ILE A 411 -8.47 -11.44 0.99
CA ILE A 411 -9.41 -10.72 1.87
C ILE A 411 -10.85 -11.12 1.54
N GLU A 412 -11.26 -11.06 0.27
CA GLU A 412 -12.63 -11.43 -0.13
C GLU A 412 -13.01 -12.85 0.34
N MET A 413 -12.08 -13.80 0.18
CA MET A 413 -12.33 -15.19 0.56
C MET A 413 -12.40 -15.36 2.08
N PHE A 414 -11.50 -14.71 2.83
CA PHE A 414 -11.51 -14.78 4.29
C PHE A 414 -12.64 -13.96 4.93
N GLU A 415 -13.09 -12.86 4.33
CA GLU A 415 -14.29 -12.14 4.76
C GLU A 415 -15.51 -13.06 4.63
N LYS A 416 -15.63 -13.80 3.51
CA LYS A 416 -16.70 -14.79 3.34
C LYS A 416 -16.59 -15.95 4.34
N ALA A 417 -15.39 -16.48 4.56
CA ALA A 417 -15.16 -17.53 5.56
C ALA A 417 -15.54 -17.05 6.98
N ALA A 418 -15.16 -15.83 7.35
CA ALA A 418 -15.49 -15.23 8.64
C ALA A 418 -16.98 -14.85 8.76
N GLN A 419 -17.70 -14.58 7.67
CA GLN A 419 -19.16 -14.42 7.70
C GLN A 419 -19.86 -15.74 8.03
N LEU A 420 -19.39 -16.85 7.45
CA LEU A 420 -19.94 -18.19 7.65
C LEU A 420 -19.58 -18.77 9.03
N ALA A 421 -18.36 -18.50 9.51
CA ALA A 421 -17.86 -18.93 10.81
C ALA A 421 -17.36 -17.74 11.66
N PRO A 422 -18.26 -16.87 12.17
CA PRO A 422 -17.89 -15.59 12.77
C PRO A 422 -17.10 -15.68 14.06
N GLN A 423 -17.13 -16.83 14.75
CA GLN A 423 -16.38 -17.09 15.98
C GLN A 423 -15.03 -17.77 15.72
N ASN A 424 -14.69 -18.11 14.47
CA ASN A 424 -13.42 -18.76 14.17
C ASN A 424 -12.27 -17.76 14.24
N LEU A 425 -11.52 -17.79 15.34
CA LEU A 425 -10.41 -16.87 15.59
C LEU A 425 -9.28 -17.00 14.56
N SER A 426 -9.09 -18.16 13.93
CA SER A 426 -8.05 -18.32 12.89
C SER A 426 -8.34 -17.44 11.67
N TYR A 427 -9.61 -17.30 11.28
CA TYR A 427 -10.00 -16.42 10.17
C TYR A 427 -9.88 -14.95 10.56
N ARG A 428 -10.21 -14.61 11.82
CA ARG A 428 -10.03 -13.26 12.38
C ARG A 428 -8.57 -12.83 12.36
N TRP A 429 -7.66 -13.69 12.80
CA TRP A 429 -6.22 -13.43 12.76
C TRP A 429 -5.67 -13.32 11.33
N ARG A 430 -6.16 -14.16 10.41
CA ARG A 430 -5.79 -14.04 9.00
C ARG A 430 -6.29 -12.73 8.39
N LEU A 431 -7.51 -12.32 8.69
CA LEU A 431 -8.05 -11.04 8.23
C LEU A 431 -7.26 -9.87 8.82
N PHE A 432 -6.90 -9.93 10.11
CA PHE A 432 -6.01 -8.94 10.71
C PHE A 432 -4.69 -8.82 9.95
N ASP A 433 -4.02 -9.94 9.67
CA ASP A 433 -2.79 -9.97 8.87
C ASP A 433 -2.99 -9.36 7.46
N LEU A 434 -4.02 -9.79 6.75
CA LEU A 434 -4.32 -9.29 5.41
C LEU A 434 -4.67 -7.80 5.39
N TYR A 435 -5.47 -7.31 6.33
CA TYR A 435 -5.84 -5.90 6.41
C TYR A 435 -4.66 -5.00 6.77
N ILE A 436 -3.74 -5.45 7.64
CA ILE A 436 -2.50 -4.74 7.90
C ILE A 436 -1.66 -4.65 6.62
N ASN A 437 -1.47 -5.76 5.90
CA ASN A 437 -0.70 -5.76 4.66
C ASN A 437 -1.37 -5.00 3.51
N ASN A 438 -2.70 -4.86 3.52
CA ASN A 438 -3.44 -4.05 2.53
C ASN A 438 -3.65 -2.59 2.95
N SER A 439 -3.07 -2.16 4.08
CA SER A 439 -3.29 -0.83 4.66
C SER A 439 -4.78 -0.51 4.94
N GLU A 440 -5.61 -1.52 5.22
CA GLU A 440 -7.01 -1.38 5.66
C GLU A 440 -7.10 -1.31 7.18
N VAL A 441 -6.47 -0.27 7.74
CA VAL A 441 -6.20 -0.15 9.18
C VAL A 441 -7.48 -0.19 10.04
N GLU A 442 -8.56 0.44 9.60
CA GLU A 442 -9.82 0.44 10.36
C GLU A 442 -10.38 -0.96 10.52
N LYS A 443 -10.38 -1.75 9.43
CA LYS A 443 -10.80 -3.14 9.47
C LYS A 443 -9.85 -4.00 10.31
N ALA A 444 -8.53 -3.78 10.21
CA ALA A 444 -7.55 -4.45 11.05
C ALA A 444 -7.81 -4.18 12.55
N LEU A 445 -8.08 -2.93 12.94
CA LEU A 445 -8.47 -2.57 14.30
C LEU A 445 -9.78 -3.24 14.73
N GLY A 446 -10.75 -3.35 13.83
CA GLY A 446 -12.00 -4.09 14.07
C GLY A 446 -11.77 -5.56 14.40
N GLU A 447 -10.94 -6.25 13.60
CA GLU A 447 -10.59 -7.65 13.84
C GLU A 447 -9.79 -7.81 15.15
N LEU A 448 -8.79 -6.96 15.38
CA LEU A 448 -7.96 -7.03 16.58
C LEU A 448 -8.76 -6.73 17.85
N LYS A 449 -9.71 -5.79 17.78
CA LYS A 449 -10.68 -5.53 18.86
C LYS A 449 -11.50 -6.78 19.16
N PHE A 450 -12.12 -7.38 18.14
CA PHE A 450 -12.92 -8.61 18.31
C PHE A 450 -12.10 -9.73 18.95
N ILE A 451 -10.87 -9.93 18.48
CA ILE A 451 -9.96 -10.95 19.03
C ILE A 451 -9.62 -10.62 20.49
N SER A 452 -9.34 -9.36 20.83
CA SER A 452 -9.04 -8.92 22.20
C SER A 452 -10.20 -9.15 23.17
N GLU A 453 -11.45 -8.99 22.71
CA GLU A 453 -12.65 -9.26 23.51
C GLU A 453 -12.84 -10.77 23.76
N LYS A 454 -12.43 -11.62 22.81
CA LYS A 454 -12.48 -13.08 22.94
C LYS A 454 -11.32 -13.67 23.73
N LEU A 455 -10.20 -12.96 23.79
CA LEU A 455 -8.98 -13.35 24.50
C LEU A 455 -8.61 -12.28 25.56
N PRO A 456 -9.47 -12.03 26.57
CA PRO A 456 -9.26 -10.96 27.55
C PRO A 456 -8.01 -11.17 28.42
N ASN A 457 -7.56 -12.42 28.57
CA ASN A 457 -6.40 -12.79 29.38
C ASN A 457 -5.10 -12.91 28.57
N ASP A 458 -5.15 -12.79 27.23
CA ASP A 458 -3.94 -12.78 26.41
C ASP A 458 -3.32 -11.37 26.43
N ALA A 459 -2.35 -11.18 27.33
CA ALA A 459 -1.69 -9.88 27.54
C ALA A 459 -1.09 -9.32 26.25
N HIS A 460 -0.56 -10.16 25.36
CA HIS A 460 0.03 -9.72 24.09
C HIS A 460 -1.04 -9.17 23.15
N VAL A 461 -2.21 -9.81 23.05
CA VAL A 461 -3.32 -9.29 22.24
C VAL A 461 -3.84 -7.97 22.79
N GLN A 462 -3.97 -7.86 24.11
CA GLN A 462 -4.40 -6.61 24.75
C GLN A 462 -3.41 -5.47 24.50
N GLU A 463 -2.11 -5.76 24.57
CA GLU A 463 -1.06 -4.78 24.28
C GLU A 463 -1.06 -4.37 22.81
N TRP A 464 -1.17 -5.34 21.89
CA TRP A 464 -1.26 -5.07 20.46
C TRP A 464 -2.44 -4.19 20.10
N PHE A 465 -3.63 -4.49 20.65
CA PHE A 465 -4.82 -3.69 20.40
C PHE A 465 -4.63 -2.25 20.88
N LYS A 466 -4.12 -2.07 22.11
CA LYS A 466 -3.84 -0.74 22.67
C LYS A 466 -2.81 0.03 21.83
N LEU A 467 -1.72 -0.64 21.46
CA LEU A 467 -0.65 -0.03 20.68
C LEU A 467 -1.14 0.39 19.30
N LEU A 468 -1.76 -0.52 18.56
CA LEU A 468 -2.29 -0.22 17.23
C LEU A 468 -3.34 0.90 17.29
N ASN A 469 -4.28 0.82 18.24
CA ASN A 469 -5.29 1.86 18.41
C ASN A 469 -4.66 3.23 18.72
N SER A 470 -3.60 3.26 19.55
CA SER A 470 -2.90 4.52 19.88
C SER A 470 -2.20 5.18 18.69
N TYR A 471 -1.74 4.40 17.71
CA TYR A 471 -1.12 4.95 16.51
C TYR A 471 -2.10 5.71 15.61
N TYR A 472 -3.38 5.33 15.65
CA TYR A 472 -4.44 5.91 14.81
C TYR A 472 -5.48 6.71 15.59
N ASP A 473 -5.25 6.95 16.89
CA ASP A 473 -6.06 7.83 17.74
C ASP A 473 -5.75 9.31 17.45
N PHE A 474 -6.37 9.85 16.40
CA PHE A 474 -6.21 11.25 16.01
C PHE A 474 -7.14 12.15 16.83
N LYS A 475 -6.58 13.24 17.38
CA LYS A 475 -7.38 14.18 18.19
C LYS A 475 -8.41 14.92 17.32
N PRO A 476 -9.58 15.30 17.87
CA PRO A 476 -10.54 16.16 17.18
C PRO A 476 -9.86 17.42 16.61
N GLY A 477 -10.14 17.71 15.34
CA GLY A 477 -9.54 18.84 14.61
C GLY A 477 -8.10 18.63 14.12
N GLU A 478 -7.48 17.46 14.34
CA GLU A 478 -6.18 17.15 13.70
C GLU A 478 -6.31 17.06 12.18
N PHE A 479 -7.39 16.46 11.67
CA PHE A 479 -7.72 16.40 10.26
C PHE A 479 -9.01 17.19 10.00
N GLY A 480 -9.21 17.65 8.77
CA GLY A 480 -10.47 18.30 8.37
C GLY A 480 -11.65 17.33 8.48
N GLU A 481 -12.82 17.86 8.83
CA GLU A 481 -14.11 17.17 8.69
C GLU A 481 -14.61 17.22 7.25
#